data_AF-A0A839AKC2-F1
#
_entry.id   AF-A0A839AKC2-F1
#
_cell.length_a   1.000
_cell.length_b   1.000
_cell.length_c   1.000
_cell.angle_alpha   90.00
_cell.angle_beta   90.00
_cell.angle_gamma   90.00
#
_symmetry.space_group_name_H-M   'P 1'
#
loop_
_entity.id
_entity.type
_entity.pdbx_description
1 polymer ?
#
loop_
_entity_poly.entity_id
_entity_poly.type
_entity_poly.pdbx_seq_one_letter_code
_entity_poly.pdbx_strand_id
1 'polypeptide(L)'
;MTAQSAVVGKTTYLNGIDTKAAADTIAAIKNDKSLAKFQFRATNEWVSGGENRSTIRDFFGAGMEDTSRAAAFTFTNGEPPVLLGNNEGANPVEFLLHALAGCVTTTFVLHAMARGIAIQELSTELKGNIDLQGLLGLDDSVPPGYERIDIVMHVKADCSDEELEDLMSYAQQHSPVCNTVCRPVPVTVTRAMR
;
A
#
# COMPACT_ATOMS: atom_id res chain seq x y z
N MET A 1 41.93 27.03 21.34
CA MET A 1 40.87 26.00 21.35
C MET A 1 39.64 26.60 20.68
N THR A 2 39.49 26.40 19.37
CA THR A 2 38.33 26.88 18.61
C THR A 2 37.30 25.77 18.56
N ALA A 3 36.21 25.95 19.31
CA ALA A 3 35.04 25.08 19.25
C ALA A 3 34.33 25.31 17.91
N GLN A 4 34.41 24.32 17.02
CA GLN A 4 33.71 24.31 15.75
C GLN A 4 32.27 23.86 16.02
N SER A 5 31.36 24.83 16.11
CA SER A 5 29.93 24.55 16.28
C SER A 5 29.42 23.93 14.98
N ALA A 6 29.10 22.63 15.03
CA ALA A 6 28.46 21.93 13.92
C ALA A 6 27.11 22.59 13.65
N VAL A 7 26.92 23.08 12.42
CA VAL A 7 25.62 23.56 11.95
C VAL A 7 24.72 22.33 11.79
N VAL A 8 23.85 22.10 12.76
CA VAL A 8 22.77 21.12 12.63
C VAL A 8 21.81 21.67 11.57
N GLY A 9 21.88 21.13 10.35
CA GLY A 9 21.00 21.51 9.26
C GLY A 9 19.54 21.33 9.67
N LYS A 10 18.72 22.38 9.50
CA LYS A 10 17.29 22.37 9.82
C LYS A 10 16.60 21.24 9.06
N THR A 11 15.82 20.41 9.77
CA THR A 11 14.98 19.38 9.15
C THR A 11 13.96 20.06 8.23
N THR A 12 13.93 19.64 6.97
CA THR A 12 13.00 20.16 5.97
C THR A 12 11.95 19.09 5.69
N TYR A 13 10.68 19.48 5.80
CA TYR A 13 9.55 18.60 5.49
C TYR A 13 8.87 19.08 4.22
N LEU A 14 8.44 18.14 3.38
CA LEU A 14 7.56 18.40 2.25
C LEU A 14 6.50 17.30 2.19
N ASN A 15 5.23 17.71 2.11
CA ASN A 15 4.06 16.81 2.18
C ASN A 15 4.08 15.88 3.42
N GLY A 16 4.62 16.37 4.54
CA GLY A 16 4.75 15.60 5.79
C GLY A 16 5.94 14.62 5.83
N ILE A 17 6.79 14.57 4.81
CA ILE A 17 7.95 13.69 4.75
C ILE A 17 9.23 14.47 5.03
N ASP A 18 10.10 13.94 5.90
CA ASP A 18 11.46 14.45 6.11
C ASP A 18 12.29 14.20 4.84
N THR A 19 12.59 15.28 4.12
CA THR A 19 13.26 15.21 2.82
C THR A 19 14.73 14.80 2.95
N LYS A 20 15.36 15.07 4.10
CA LYS A 20 16.71 14.62 4.38
C LYS A 20 16.74 13.12 4.65
N ALA A 21 15.84 12.62 5.51
CA ALA A 21 15.76 11.19 5.78
C ALA A 21 15.47 10.37 4.52
N ALA A 22 14.61 10.89 3.62
CA ALA A 22 14.35 10.27 2.33
C ALA A 22 15.61 10.22 1.45
N ALA A 23 16.34 11.33 1.34
CA ALA A 23 17.60 11.38 0.58
C ALA A 23 18.66 10.43 1.15
N ASP A 24 18.79 10.37 2.48
CA ASP A 24 19.73 9.49 3.17
C ASP A 24 19.38 8.01 2.93
N THR A 25 18.09 7.66 2.96
CA THR A 25 17.60 6.30 2.64
C THR A 25 17.95 5.90 1.22
N ILE A 26 17.73 6.80 0.25
CA ILE A 26 18.07 6.55 -1.17
C ILE A 26 19.58 6.36 -1.33
N ALA A 27 20.39 7.20 -0.67
CA ALA A 27 21.85 7.09 -0.71
C ALA A 27 22.33 5.76 -0.11
N ALA A 28 21.75 5.34 1.02
CA ALA A 28 22.05 4.06 1.65
C ALA A 28 21.75 2.89 0.71
N ILE A 29 20.57 2.87 0.07
CA ILE A 29 20.20 1.82 -0.90
C ILE A 29 21.08 1.83 -2.15
N LYS A 30 21.51 3.01 -2.62
CA LYS A 30 22.44 3.12 -3.76
C LYS A 30 23.80 2.52 -3.42
N ASN A 31 24.28 2.73 -2.19
CA ASN A 31 25.55 2.20 -1.71
C ASN A 31 25.48 0.70 -1.42
N ASP A 32 24.37 0.23 -0.86
CA ASP A 32 24.10 -1.18 -0.61
C ASP A 32 22.67 -1.56 -1.04
N LYS A 33 22.58 -2.20 -2.21
CA LYS A 33 21.31 -2.63 -2.81
C LYS A 33 20.61 -3.72 -1.98
N SER A 34 21.30 -4.41 -1.07
CA SER A 34 20.69 -5.42 -0.22
C SER A 34 19.67 -4.80 0.76
N LEU A 35 19.88 -3.52 1.13
CA LEU A 35 18.98 -2.77 2.01
C LEU A 35 17.58 -2.55 1.40
N ALA A 36 17.44 -2.69 0.08
CA ALA A 36 16.15 -2.58 -0.61
C ALA A 36 15.29 -3.86 -0.55
N LYS A 37 15.77 -4.93 0.10
CA LYS A 37 15.01 -6.17 0.22
C LYS A 37 14.13 -6.14 1.47
N PHE A 38 12.83 -6.22 1.24
CA PHE A 38 11.82 -6.24 2.29
C PHE A 38 10.99 -7.53 2.20
N GLN A 39 10.60 -8.04 3.37
CA GLN A 39 9.61 -9.10 3.53
C GLN A 39 8.53 -8.62 4.50
N PHE A 40 7.34 -8.33 3.98
CA PHE A 40 6.17 -8.00 4.79
C PHE A 40 5.41 -9.25 5.18
N ARG A 41 4.81 -9.26 6.37
CA ARG A 41 4.14 -10.43 6.94
C ARG A 41 2.78 -10.06 7.52
N ALA A 42 1.87 -11.02 7.45
CA ALA A 42 0.57 -10.99 8.10
C ALA A 42 0.22 -12.41 8.56
N THR A 43 -0.56 -12.52 9.64
CA THR A 43 -1.20 -13.78 10.03
C THR A 43 -2.71 -13.55 10.07
N ASN A 44 -3.49 -14.63 9.94
CA ASN A 44 -4.93 -14.57 9.97
C ASN A 44 -5.50 -15.77 10.71
N GLU A 45 -6.54 -15.54 11.50
CA GLU A 45 -7.30 -16.57 12.19
C GLU A 45 -8.78 -16.48 11.81
N TRP A 46 -9.35 -17.63 11.46
CA TRP A 46 -10.79 -17.76 11.29
C TRP A 46 -11.49 -17.63 12.65
N VAL A 47 -12.59 -16.87 12.68
CA VAL A 47 -13.41 -16.68 13.89
C VAL A 47 -14.66 -17.54 13.77
N SER A 48 -15.55 -17.20 12.83
CA SER A 48 -16.77 -17.96 12.55
C SER A 48 -17.41 -17.48 11.24
N GLY A 49 -18.14 -18.34 10.52
CA GLY A 49 -18.76 -17.94 9.25
C GLY A 49 -17.74 -17.31 8.28
N GLY A 50 -18.08 -16.17 7.68
CA GLY A 50 -17.18 -15.33 6.89
C GLY A 50 -16.22 -14.45 7.71
N GLU A 51 -16.40 -14.36 9.04
CA GLU A 51 -15.56 -13.54 9.91
C GLU A 51 -14.17 -14.17 10.11
N ASN A 52 -13.13 -13.37 9.91
CA ASN A 52 -11.76 -13.71 10.24
C ASN A 52 -10.97 -12.46 10.63
N ARG A 53 -9.84 -12.65 11.32
CA ARG A 53 -9.06 -11.56 11.90
C ARG A 53 -7.60 -11.66 11.51
N SER A 54 -7.12 -10.64 10.80
CA SER A 54 -5.72 -10.52 10.41
C SER A 54 -4.94 -9.69 11.42
N THR A 55 -3.68 -10.06 11.65
CA THR A 55 -2.72 -9.24 12.40
C THR A 55 -1.48 -8.95 11.57
N ILE A 56 -0.98 -7.72 11.66
CA ILE A 56 0.21 -7.23 10.97
C ILE A 56 1.10 -6.52 11.99
N ARG A 57 2.34 -6.99 12.14
CA ARG A 57 3.32 -6.38 13.05
C ARG A 57 4.70 -6.37 12.44
N ASP A 58 5.38 -7.50 12.41
CA ASP A 58 6.77 -7.63 12.02
C ASP A 58 6.97 -7.63 10.49
N PHE A 59 8.14 -7.14 10.07
CA PHE A 59 8.64 -7.22 8.72
C PHE A 59 10.18 -7.24 8.74
N PHE A 60 10.79 -7.83 7.73
CA PHE A 60 12.23 -7.68 7.48
C PHE A 60 12.45 -6.55 6.47
N GLY A 61 13.44 -5.71 6.70
CA GLY A 61 13.79 -4.60 5.81
C GLY A 61 15.10 -3.94 6.22
N ALA A 62 15.76 -3.25 5.29
CA ALA A 62 17.02 -2.55 5.56
C ALA A 62 18.08 -3.44 6.26
N GLY A 63 18.11 -4.73 5.92
CA GLY A 63 19.09 -5.70 6.44
C GLY A 63 18.78 -6.29 7.83
N MET A 64 17.62 -5.98 8.44
CA MET A 64 17.28 -6.47 9.78
C MET A 64 15.78 -6.71 9.98
N GLU A 65 15.42 -7.43 11.04
CA GLU A 65 14.03 -7.51 11.52
C GLU A 65 13.61 -6.18 12.15
N ASP A 66 12.48 -5.64 11.70
CA ASP A 66 11.92 -4.42 12.27
C ASP A 66 11.29 -4.69 13.64
N THR A 67 11.56 -3.78 14.57
CA THR A 67 11.01 -3.80 15.93
C THR A 67 10.33 -2.48 16.30
N SER A 68 10.09 -1.61 15.31
CA SER A 68 9.55 -0.26 15.53
C SER A 68 8.10 -0.25 16.01
N ARG A 69 7.33 -1.30 15.73
CA ARG A 69 5.91 -1.43 16.10
C ARG A 69 5.77 -2.11 17.46
N ALA A 70 5.38 -1.33 18.47
CA ALA A 70 5.15 -1.82 19.83
C ALA A 70 3.96 -2.81 19.93
N ALA A 71 2.96 -2.69 19.05
CA ALA A 71 1.77 -3.54 19.01
C ALA A 71 1.41 -3.90 17.57
N ALA A 72 0.66 -5.00 17.41
CA ALA A 72 0.15 -5.41 16.11
C ALA A 72 -1.06 -4.56 15.70
N PHE A 73 -1.17 -4.26 14.42
CA PHE A 73 -2.43 -3.80 13.83
C PHE A 73 -3.35 -5.00 13.64
N THR A 74 -4.63 -4.83 13.94
CA THR A 74 -5.64 -5.90 13.85
C THR A 74 -6.79 -5.43 12.98
N PHE A 75 -7.18 -6.28 12.03
CA PHE A 75 -8.26 -6.00 11.08
C PHE A 75 -9.25 -7.15 11.07
N THR A 76 -10.54 -6.85 11.17
CA THR A 76 -11.62 -7.82 11.00
C THR A 76 -12.06 -7.79 9.54
N ASN A 77 -12.02 -8.95 8.87
CA ASN A 77 -12.79 -9.15 7.65
C ASN A 77 -14.15 -9.72 8.04
N GLY A 78 -15.21 -9.17 7.46
CA GLY A 78 -16.56 -9.71 7.56
C GLY A 78 -17.19 -9.84 6.17
N GLU A 79 -18.49 -10.10 6.14
CA GLU A 79 -19.26 -10.03 4.91
C GLU A 79 -20.58 -9.29 5.19
N PRO A 80 -21.16 -8.59 4.20
CA PRO A 80 -22.51 -8.07 4.35
C PRO A 80 -23.54 -9.21 4.37
N PRO A 81 -24.78 -8.96 4.84
CA PRO A 81 -25.84 -9.98 4.89
C PRO A 81 -26.13 -10.67 3.56
N VAL A 82 -26.02 -9.96 2.44
CA VAL A 82 -26.21 -10.52 1.10
C VAL A 82 -25.14 -11.55 0.72
N LEU A 83 -23.97 -11.51 1.39
CA LEU A 83 -22.87 -12.46 1.27
C LEU A 83 -22.70 -13.31 2.56
N LEU A 84 -23.81 -13.54 3.27
CA LEU A 84 -23.89 -14.46 4.41
C LEU A 84 -23.08 -14.06 5.66
N GLY A 85 -22.75 -12.77 5.82
CA GLY A 85 -22.18 -12.22 7.05
C GLY A 85 -23.13 -11.26 7.78
N ASN A 86 -22.60 -10.51 8.76
CA ASN A 86 -23.37 -9.57 9.58
C ASN A 86 -22.73 -8.18 9.68
N ASN A 87 -21.90 -7.80 8.69
CA ASN A 87 -21.10 -6.57 8.70
C ASN A 87 -20.10 -6.50 9.88
N GLU A 88 -19.40 -7.60 10.18
CA GLU A 88 -18.38 -7.69 11.22
C GLU A 88 -17.15 -6.79 10.92
N GLY A 89 -16.96 -6.50 9.64
CA GLY A 89 -15.96 -5.61 9.07
C GLY A 89 -16.18 -5.47 7.57
N ALA A 90 -15.35 -4.66 6.89
CA ALA A 90 -15.29 -4.66 5.44
C ALA A 90 -14.88 -6.05 4.94
N ASN A 91 -15.30 -6.42 3.73
CA ASN A 91 -14.98 -7.72 3.19
C ASN A 91 -13.58 -7.74 2.54
N PRO A 92 -13.02 -8.93 2.24
CA PRO A 92 -11.65 -9.04 1.74
C PRO A 92 -11.39 -8.27 0.44
N VAL A 93 -12.38 -8.18 -0.46
CA VAL A 93 -12.22 -7.47 -1.74
C VAL A 93 -12.28 -5.96 -1.56
N GLU A 94 -13.07 -5.45 -0.60
CA GLU A 94 -13.01 -4.05 -0.16
C GLU A 94 -11.66 -3.70 0.47
N PHE A 95 -11.07 -4.62 1.25
CA PHE A 95 -9.73 -4.45 1.80
C PHE A 95 -8.65 -4.38 0.70
N LEU A 96 -8.84 -5.08 -0.44
CA LEU A 96 -7.94 -4.93 -1.59
C LEU A 96 -8.03 -3.51 -2.17
N LEU A 97 -9.23 -2.94 -2.32
CA LEU A 97 -9.41 -1.56 -2.76
C LEU A 97 -8.81 -0.56 -1.76
N HIS A 98 -8.98 -0.80 -0.46
CA HIS A 98 -8.34 -0.01 0.59
C HIS A 98 -6.81 0.00 0.46
N ALA A 99 -6.20 -1.17 0.29
CA ALA A 99 -4.75 -1.31 0.12
C ALA A 99 -4.27 -0.62 -1.16
N LEU A 100 -5.02 -0.76 -2.27
CA LEU A 100 -4.71 -0.12 -3.55
C LEU A 100 -4.77 1.41 -3.45
N ALA A 101 -5.83 1.95 -2.84
CA ALA A 101 -5.99 3.38 -2.59
C ALA A 101 -4.79 3.95 -1.82
N GLY A 102 -4.50 3.36 -0.65
CA GLY A 102 -3.40 3.82 0.20
C GLY A 102 -2.04 3.74 -0.50
N CYS A 103 -1.83 2.69 -1.30
CA CYS A 103 -0.56 2.50 -2.00
C CYS A 103 -0.35 3.52 -3.14
N VAL A 104 -1.37 3.80 -3.97
CA VAL A 104 -1.28 4.79 -5.04
C VAL A 104 -1.10 6.19 -4.44
N THR A 105 -1.88 6.55 -3.42
CA THR A 105 -1.76 7.82 -2.70
C THR A 105 -0.36 8.00 -2.10
N THR A 106 0.17 6.99 -1.40
CA THR A 106 1.51 7.05 -0.80
C THR A 106 2.59 7.21 -1.86
N THR A 107 2.49 6.47 -2.97
CA THR A 107 3.43 6.56 -4.09
C THR A 107 3.41 7.96 -4.70
N PHE A 108 2.23 8.51 -4.95
CA PHE A 108 2.05 9.87 -5.45
C PHE A 108 2.73 10.90 -4.54
N VAL A 109 2.48 10.84 -3.22
CA VAL A 109 3.03 11.80 -2.24
C VAL A 109 4.57 11.71 -2.16
N LEU A 110 5.12 10.50 -2.14
CA LEU A 110 6.58 10.28 -2.13
C LEU A 110 7.24 10.88 -3.39
N HIS A 111 6.64 10.68 -4.55
CA HIS A 111 7.19 11.19 -5.80
C HIS A 111 6.94 12.68 -6.01
N ALA A 112 5.84 13.25 -5.50
CA ALA A 112 5.65 14.70 -5.42
C ALA A 112 6.76 15.33 -4.60
N MET A 113 7.05 14.77 -3.42
CA MET A 113 8.11 15.22 -2.54
C MET A 113 9.47 15.16 -3.23
N ALA A 114 9.79 14.04 -3.89
CA ALA A 114 11.06 13.88 -4.62
C ALA A 114 11.23 14.90 -5.76
N ARG A 115 10.12 15.41 -6.33
CA ARG A 115 10.08 16.44 -7.38
C ARG A 115 10.00 17.87 -6.83
N GLY A 116 9.90 18.05 -5.51
CA GLY A 116 9.73 19.37 -4.89
C GLY A 116 8.31 19.95 -5.03
N ILE A 117 7.31 19.12 -5.39
CA ILE A 117 5.92 19.54 -5.59
C ILE A 117 5.17 19.49 -4.26
N ALA A 118 4.61 20.61 -3.83
CA ALA A 118 3.78 20.71 -2.65
C ALA A 118 2.32 20.32 -2.97
N ILE A 119 1.75 19.44 -2.17
CA ILE A 119 0.35 19.00 -2.30
C ILE A 119 -0.50 19.78 -1.32
N GLN A 120 -1.56 20.40 -1.81
CA GLN A 120 -2.56 21.10 -0.99
C GLN A 120 -3.70 20.15 -0.61
N GLU A 121 -4.20 19.37 -1.58
CA GLU A 121 -5.31 18.43 -1.39
C GLU A 121 -5.07 17.17 -2.23
N LEU A 122 -5.41 16.01 -1.66
CA LEU A 122 -5.34 14.71 -2.34
C LEU A 122 -6.40 13.78 -1.75
N SER A 123 -7.31 13.29 -2.59
CA SER A 123 -8.24 12.20 -2.27
C SER A 123 -8.35 11.22 -3.43
N THR A 124 -8.78 10.00 -3.14
CA THR A 124 -8.90 8.92 -4.12
C THR A 124 -10.21 8.15 -3.95
N GLU A 125 -10.95 7.97 -5.03
CA GLU A 125 -12.15 7.13 -5.09
C GLU A 125 -11.88 5.89 -5.93
N LEU A 126 -12.36 4.73 -5.46
CA LEU A 126 -12.17 3.46 -6.16
C LEU A 126 -13.49 2.73 -6.33
N LYS A 127 -13.66 2.10 -7.49
CA LYS A 127 -14.77 1.19 -7.78
C LYS A 127 -14.20 -0.04 -8.47
N GLY A 128 -14.69 -1.21 -8.09
CA GLY A 128 -14.35 -2.46 -8.76
C GLY A 128 -15.58 -3.32 -8.96
N ASN A 129 -15.65 -3.99 -10.11
CA ASN A 129 -16.75 -4.89 -10.45
C ASN A 129 -16.30 -6.36 -10.34
N ILE A 130 -17.11 -7.18 -9.69
CA ILE A 130 -16.92 -8.62 -9.54
C ILE A 130 -18.21 -9.32 -9.97
N ASP A 131 -18.09 -10.38 -10.76
CA ASP A 131 -19.14 -11.36 -10.95
C ASP A 131 -18.92 -12.55 -10.02
N LEU A 132 -19.90 -12.80 -9.14
CA LEU A 132 -19.83 -13.85 -8.13
C LEU A 132 -19.94 -15.26 -8.72
N GLN A 133 -20.35 -15.42 -9.99
CA GLN A 133 -20.39 -16.73 -10.66
C GLN A 133 -19.02 -17.41 -10.65
N GLY A 134 -17.94 -16.66 -10.84
CA GLY A 134 -16.58 -17.19 -10.78
C GLY A 134 -16.20 -17.69 -9.38
N LEU A 135 -16.53 -16.92 -8.33
CA LEU A 135 -16.31 -17.33 -6.94
C LEU A 135 -17.11 -18.58 -6.57
N LEU A 136 -18.36 -18.66 -7.03
CA LEU A 136 -19.31 -19.73 -6.72
C LEU A 136 -19.13 -20.97 -7.61
N GLY A 137 -18.23 -20.92 -8.60
CA GLY A 137 -18.00 -22.02 -9.55
C GLY A 137 -19.21 -22.32 -10.44
N LEU A 138 -19.99 -21.30 -10.78
CA LEU A 138 -21.19 -21.42 -11.61
C LEU A 138 -20.89 -21.25 -13.12
N ASP A 139 -19.82 -20.53 -13.46
CA ASP A 139 -19.35 -20.31 -14.82
C ASP A 139 -17.81 -20.26 -14.84
N ASP A 140 -17.18 -21.26 -15.48
CA ASP A 140 -15.71 -21.36 -15.59
C ASP A 140 -15.09 -20.29 -16.49
N SER A 141 -15.90 -19.57 -17.29
CA SER A 141 -15.43 -18.45 -18.12
C SER A 141 -15.32 -17.13 -17.35
N VAL A 142 -15.92 -17.05 -16.16
CA VAL A 142 -15.91 -15.86 -15.29
C VAL A 142 -14.75 -15.94 -14.31
N PRO A 143 -13.81 -14.97 -14.29
CA PRO A 143 -12.70 -14.99 -13.34
C PRO A 143 -13.20 -14.74 -11.90
N PRO A 144 -12.69 -15.46 -10.89
CA PRO A 144 -13.05 -15.25 -9.49
C PRO A 144 -12.29 -14.06 -8.87
N GLY A 145 -12.55 -12.85 -9.38
CA GLY A 145 -11.89 -11.61 -8.93
C GLY A 145 -12.44 -10.37 -9.61
N TYR A 146 -11.80 -9.21 -9.39
CA TYR A 146 -12.17 -7.97 -10.06
C TYR A 146 -11.93 -8.06 -11.57
N GLU A 147 -12.96 -7.74 -12.36
CA GLU A 147 -12.85 -7.61 -13.82
C GLU A 147 -12.15 -6.31 -14.21
N ARG A 148 -12.42 -5.26 -13.44
CA ARG A 148 -11.89 -3.92 -13.60
C ARG A 148 -11.94 -3.18 -12.27
N ILE A 149 -10.90 -2.39 -12.01
CA ILE A 149 -10.88 -1.40 -10.93
C ILE A 149 -10.59 -0.03 -11.57
N ASP A 150 -11.42 0.95 -11.25
CA ASP A 150 -11.24 2.34 -11.64
C ASP A 150 -10.82 3.16 -10.41
N ILE A 151 -9.80 4.01 -10.58
CA ILE A 151 -9.32 4.94 -9.55
C ILE A 151 -9.50 6.36 -10.09
N VAL A 152 -10.17 7.22 -9.31
CA VAL A 152 -10.25 8.66 -9.57
C VAL A 152 -9.46 9.37 -8.50
N MET A 153 -8.45 10.16 -8.90
CA MET A 153 -7.65 10.98 -8.00
C MET A 153 -8.11 12.44 -8.11
N HIS A 154 -8.45 13.07 -6.99
CA HIS A 154 -8.71 14.49 -6.91
C HIS A 154 -7.51 15.17 -6.26
N VAL A 155 -6.80 16.00 -7.02
CA VAL A 155 -5.52 16.56 -6.59
C VAL A 155 -5.47 18.07 -6.81
N LYS A 156 -4.92 18.76 -5.81
CA LYS A 156 -4.51 20.15 -5.91
C LYS A 156 -3.07 20.28 -5.44
N ALA A 157 -2.18 20.73 -6.31
CA ALA A 157 -0.74 20.80 -6.04
C ALA A 157 -0.09 22.02 -6.71
N ASP A 158 1.08 22.41 -6.21
CA ASP A 158 1.84 23.56 -6.69
C ASP A 158 2.72 23.17 -7.89
N CYS A 159 2.09 22.74 -8.98
CA CYS A 159 2.74 22.37 -10.24
C CYS A 159 1.83 22.65 -11.45
N SER A 160 2.35 22.49 -12.65
CA SER A 160 1.55 22.51 -13.88
C SER A 160 0.68 21.26 -14.02
N ASP A 161 -0.36 21.34 -14.85
CA ASP A 161 -1.21 20.18 -15.18
C ASP A 161 -0.38 19.05 -15.83
N GLU A 162 0.61 19.38 -16.65
CA GLU A 162 1.52 18.39 -17.26
C GLU A 162 2.33 17.63 -16.22
N GLU A 163 2.91 18.33 -15.24
CA GLU A 163 3.64 17.70 -14.13
C GLU A 163 2.72 16.85 -13.25
N LEU A 164 1.47 17.28 -13.07
CA LEU A 164 0.47 16.57 -12.29
C LEU A 164 0.06 15.26 -12.98
N GLU A 165 -0.24 15.30 -14.27
CA GLU A 165 -0.58 14.12 -15.08
C GLU A 165 0.59 13.13 -15.14
N ASP A 166 1.83 13.62 -15.33
CA ASP A 166 3.02 12.77 -15.26
C ASP A 166 3.16 12.11 -13.88
N LEU A 167 2.91 12.85 -12.81
CA LEU A 167 2.98 12.30 -11.44
C LEU A 167 1.88 11.26 -11.17
N MET A 168 0.67 11.47 -11.66
CA MET A 168 -0.43 10.49 -11.57
C MET A 168 -0.10 9.21 -12.34
N SER A 169 0.36 9.35 -13.58
CA SER A 169 0.82 8.22 -14.42
C SER A 169 1.97 7.47 -13.75
N TYR A 170 2.92 8.19 -13.16
CA TYR A 170 4.03 7.59 -12.43
C TYR A 170 3.53 6.79 -11.23
N ALA A 171 2.61 7.34 -10.43
CA ALA A 171 2.04 6.66 -9.26
C ALA A 171 1.32 5.36 -9.63
N GLN A 172 0.56 5.36 -10.73
CA GLN A 172 -0.08 4.14 -11.26
C GLN A 172 0.95 3.07 -11.61
N GLN A 173 2.03 3.44 -12.32
CA GLN A 173 3.03 2.49 -12.82
C GLN A 173 3.95 1.95 -11.72
N HIS A 174 4.24 2.75 -10.70
CA HIS A 174 5.26 2.44 -9.69
C HIS A 174 4.68 2.07 -8.31
N SER A 175 3.37 2.21 -8.10
CA SER A 175 2.71 1.73 -6.88
C SER A 175 2.85 0.20 -6.78
N PRO A 176 3.45 -0.34 -5.70
CA PRO A 176 3.62 -1.78 -5.54
C PRO A 176 2.31 -2.57 -5.57
N VAL A 177 1.24 -2.06 -4.96
CA VAL A 177 -0.07 -2.73 -4.95
C VAL A 177 -0.75 -2.62 -6.32
N CYS A 178 -0.73 -1.45 -6.97
CA CYS A 178 -1.29 -1.31 -8.32
C CYS A 178 -0.58 -2.24 -9.30
N ASN A 179 0.75 -2.27 -9.27
CA ASN A 179 1.54 -3.18 -10.08
C ASN A 179 1.23 -4.66 -9.78
N THR A 180 1.03 -5.02 -8.51
CA THR A 180 0.65 -6.40 -8.09
C THR A 180 -0.73 -6.80 -8.59
N VAL A 181 -1.69 -5.87 -8.64
CA VAL A 181 -3.03 -6.12 -9.19
C VAL A 181 -3.00 -6.22 -10.72
N CYS A 182 -2.21 -5.39 -11.39
CA CYS A 182 -2.16 -5.33 -12.86
C CYS A 182 -1.30 -6.42 -13.52
N ARG A 183 -0.61 -7.27 -12.74
CA ARG A 183 0.25 -8.33 -13.29
C ARG A 183 0.05 -9.65 -12.56
N PRO A 184 0.38 -10.79 -13.19
CA PRO A 184 0.41 -12.07 -12.50
C PRO A 184 1.52 -12.09 -11.46
N VAL A 185 1.17 -12.27 -10.19
CA VAL A 185 2.11 -12.56 -9.11
C VAL A 185 1.87 -14.00 -8.65
N PRO A 186 2.87 -14.90 -8.66
CA PRO A 186 2.70 -16.25 -8.16
C PRO A 186 2.29 -16.25 -6.69
N VAL A 187 1.12 -16.84 -6.40
CA VAL A 187 0.65 -17.09 -5.04
C VAL A 187 0.56 -18.60 -4.87
N THR A 188 1.21 -19.14 -3.84
CA THR A 188 1.21 -20.57 -3.55
C THR A 188 0.51 -20.82 -2.22
N VAL A 189 -0.49 -21.70 -2.24
CA VAL A 189 -1.18 -22.17 -1.04
C VAL A 189 -0.71 -23.58 -0.75
N THR A 190 -0.15 -23.79 0.43
CA THR A 190 0.30 -25.11 0.90
C THR A 190 -0.38 -25.47 2.21
N ARG A 191 -0.60 -26.76 2.42
CA ARG A 191 -1.10 -27.28 3.70
C ARG A 191 0.09 -27.65 4.59
N ALA A 192 0.16 -27.03 5.77
CA ALA A 192 1.05 -27.51 6.82
C ALA A 192 0.54 -28.87 7.34
N MET A 193 1.40 -29.90 7.30
CA MET A 193 1.12 -31.16 7.98
C MET A 193 1.37 -30.97 9.48
N ARG A 194 0.42 -31.43 10.31
CA ARG A 194 0.55 -31.46 11.77
C ARG A 194 1.08 -32.81 12.20
#